data_AF-A0A174ZK34-F1
#
_entry.id   AF-A0A174ZK34-F1
#
_cell.length_a   1.000
_cell.length_b   1.000
_cell.length_c   1.000
_cell.angle_alpha   90.00
_cell.angle_beta   90.00
_cell.angle_gamma   90.00
#
_symmetry.space_group_name_H-M   'P 1'
#
loop_
_entity.id
_entity.type
_entity.pdbx_description
1 polymer ?
#
loop_
_entity_poly.entity_id
_entity_poly.type
_entity_poly.pdbx_seq_one_letter_code
_entity_poly.pdbx_strand_id
1 'polypeptide(L)' 'MEQKVIYNGQVLTLTRFWATGEPCLWITDPQQIGMPKMEFVGGYPNEYCIFLKNLTETELARITSPDGVPLDVKEELRQL' A
#
# COMPACT_ATOMS: atom_id res chain seq x y z
N MET A 1 0.92 9.06 8.46
CA MET A 1 1.89 8.03 8.86
C MET A 1 2.51 7.52 7.58
N GLU A 2 3.84 7.43 7.53
CA GLU A 2 4.55 6.76 6.44
C GLU A 2 5.35 5.61 7.05
N GLN A 3 5.09 4.40 6.59
CA GLN A 3 5.73 3.19 7.12
C GLN A 3 6.11 2.26 5.97
N LYS A 4 7.35 1.75 5.97
CA LYS A 4 7.73 0.70 5.03
C LYS A 4 7.08 -0.62 5.42
N VAL A 5 6.57 -1.34 4.44
CA VAL A 5 5.94 -2.65 4.59
C VAL A 5 6.37 -3.60 3.49
N ILE A 6 6.16 -4.89 3.69
CA ILE A 6 6.32 -5.93 2.68
C ILE A 6 4.93 -6.41 2.26
N TYR A 7 4.68 -6.44 0.95
CA TYR A 7 3.48 -7.04 0.35
C TYR A 7 3.86 -7.79 -0.92
N ASN A 8 3.45 -9.06 -1.03
CA ASN A 8 3.84 -9.94 -2.14
C ASN A 8 5.36 -9.95 -2.43
N GLY A 9 6.18 -9.89 -1.37
CA GLY A 9 7.65 -9.90 -1.47
C GLY A 9 8.27 -8.58 -1.94
N GLN A 10 7.49 -7.51 -2.07
CA GLN A 10 7.94 -6.18 -2.47
C GLN A 10 7.90 -5.20 -1.30
N VAL A 11 8.90 -4.31 -1.23
CA VAL A 11 8.90 -3.20 -0.27
C VAL A 11 8.03 -2.07 -0.82
N LEU A 12 7.00 -1.68 -0.07
CA LEU A 12 6.10 -0.57 -0.38
C LEU A 12 6.05 0.39 0.81
N THR A 13 5.51 1.59 0.59
CA THR A 13 5.24 2.55 1.66
C THR A 13 3.75 2.58 1.97
N LEU A 14 3.34 2.12 3.15
CA LEU A 14 2.02 2.38 3.69
C LEU A 14 1.91 3.87 4.05
N THR A 15 1.02 4.57 3.37
CA THR A 15 0.76 5.99 3.57
C THR A 15 -0.71 6.31 3.31
N ARG A 16 -1.09 7.58 3.35
CA ARG A 16 -2.42 8.07 2.99
C ARG A 16 -2.33 8.85 1.68
N PHE A 17 -3.22 8.55 0.75
CA PHE A 17 -3.33 9.28 -0.49
C PHE A 17 -3.71 10.73 -0.21
N TRP A 18 -2.95 11.69 -0.75
CA TRP A 18 -3.04 13.09 -0.36
C TRP A 18 -4.40 13.74 -0.69
N ALA A 19 -5.09 13.27 -1.74
CA ALA A 19 -6.33 13.90 -2.19
C ALA A 19 -7.56 13.45 -1.38
N THR A 20 -7.60 12.19 -0.93
CA THR A 20 -8.77 11.62 -0.24
C THR A 20 -8.50 11.19 1.19
N GLY A 21 -7.24 11.13 1.62
CA GLY A 21 -6.84 10.58 2.93
C GLY A 21 -6.89 9.05 3.01
N GLU A 22 -7.27 8.38 1.92
CA GLU A 22 -7.41 6.93 1.87
C GLU A 22 -6.07 6.22 2.05
N PRO A 23 -5.97 5.21 2.94
CA PRO A 23 -4.73 4.50 3.14
C PRO A 23 -4.41 3.65 1.91
N CYS A 24 -3.15 3.70 1.47
CA CYS A 24 -2.66 2.99 0.31
C CYS A 24 -1.22 2.51 0.49
N LEU A 25 -0.83 1.52 -0.32
CA LEU A 25 0.55 1.06 -0.48
C LEU A 25 1.17 1.74 -1.69
N TRP A 26 2.07 2.69 -1.45
CA TRP A 26 2.75 3.46 -2.47
C TRP A 26 4.02 2.77 -2.98
N ILE A 27 4.32 2.90 -4.27
CA ILE A 27 5.51 2.29 -4.87
C ILE A 27 6.81 2.90 -4.32
N THR A 28 7.87 2.09 -4.26
CA THR A 28 9.24 2.53 -3.97
C THR A 28 10.20 2.25 -5.14
N ASP A 29 9.79 1.43 -6.10
CA ASP A 29 10.53 1.09 -7.32
C ASP A 29 9.59 1.13 -8.55
N PRO A 30 9.97 1.78 -9.67
CA PRO A 30 9.14 1.83 -10.89
C PRO A 30 8.69 0.48 -11.45
N GLN A 31 9.46 -0.59 -11.22
CA GLN A 31 9.09 -1.94 -11.68
C GLN A 31 7.81 -2.47 -11.00
N GLN A 32 7.43 -1.88 -9.86
CA GLN A 32 6.23 -2.26 -9.11
C GLN A 32 4.92 -1.85 -9.80
N ILE A 33 4.96 -0.96 -10.80
CA ILE A 33 3.78 -0.50 -11.54
C ILE A 33 3.00 -1.68 -12.15
N GLY A 34 3.68 -2.78 -12.49
CA GLY A 34 3.05 -3.99 -13.02
C GLY A 34 2.39 -4.91 -11.99
N MET A 35 2.42 -4.58 -10.69
CA MET A 35 1.77 -5.40 -9.67
C MET A 35 0.23 -5.36 -9.83
N PRO A 36 -0.48 -6.45 -9.51
CA PRO A 36 -1.94 -6.45 -9.50
C PRO A 36 -2.51 -5.36 -8.58
N LYS A 37 -3.63 -4.75 -9.00
CA LYS A 37 -4.37 -3.70 -8.24
C LYS A 37 -3.63 -2.38 -8.06
N MET A 38 -2.51 -2.20 -8.77
CA MET A 38 -1.83 -0.92 -8.82
C MET A 38 -2.69 0.09 -9.58
N GLU A 39 -2.88 1.26 -9.01
CA GLU A 39 -3.66 2.36 -9.59
C GLU A 39 -2.77 3.56 -9.82
N PHE A 40 -2.89 4.16 -11.01
CA PHE A 40 -2.26 5.45 -11.33
C PHE A 40 -3.05 6.57 -10.67
N VAL A 41 -2.39 7.40 -9.86
CA VAL A 41 -3.06 8.37 -8.99
C VAL A 41 -2.55 9.80 -9.13
N GLY A 42 -1.72 10.11 -10.12
CA GLY A 42 -1.18 11.47 -10.25
C GLY A 42 -0.58 11.85 -11.61
N GLY A 43 0.04 13.02 -11.68
CA GLY A 43 0.56 13.63 -12.90
C GLY A 43 1.97 13.18 -13.30
N TYR A 44 2.67 12.42 -12.46
CA TYR A 44 4.02 11.90 -12.75
C TYR A 44 4.03 10.37 -12.97
N PRO A 45 4.92 9.84 -13.82
CA PRO A 45 4.96 8.41 -14.17
C PRO A 45 5.19 7.42 -13.02
N ASN A 46 5.55 7.89 -11.83
CA ASN A 46 5.80 7.08 -10.64
C ASN A 46 4.73 7.25 -9.55
N GLU A 47 3.60 7.91 -9.86
CA GLU A 47 2.52 8.11 -8.90
C GLU A 47 1.52 6.97 -8.99
N TYR A 48 1.87 5.86 -8.34
CA TYR A 48 1.07 4.65 -8.27
C TYR A 48 0.93 4.15 -6.84
N CYS A 49 -0.26 3.63 -6.52
CA CYS A 49 -0.48 2.95 -5.25
C CYS A 49 -1.55 1.86 -5.35
N ILE A 50 -1.55 0.94 -4.39
CA ILE A 50 -2.64 -0.01 -4.17
C ILE A 50 -3.47 0.49 -2.98
N PHE A 51 -4.74 0.81 -3.18
CA PHE A 51 -5.61 1.19 -2.05
C PHE A 51 -5.95 -0.01 -1.17
N LEU A 52 -5.89 0.16 0.15
CA LEU A 52 -6.16 -0.93 1.10
C LEU A 52 -7.60 -1.46 0.97
N LYS A 53 -8.57 -0.60 0.63
CA LYS A 53 -9.97 -0.99 0.42
C LYS A 53 -10.16 -1.99 -0.75
N ASN A 54 -9.20 -2.06 -1.66
CA ASN A 54 -9.23 -2.95 -2.83
C ASN A 54 -8.54 -4.30 -2.55
N LEU A 55 -7.95 -4.46 -1.35
CA LEU A 55 -7.37 -5.72 -0.89
C LEU A 55 -8.41 -6.54 -0.13
N THR A 56 -8.40 -7.85 -0.34
CA THR A 56 -9.16 -8.81 0.45
C THR A 56 -8.57 -8.93 1.86
N GLU A 57 -9.31 -9.50 2.79
CA GLU A 57 -8.80 -9.75 4.14
C GLU A 57 -7.54 -10.63 4.14
N THR A 58 -7.45 -11.58 3.22
CA THR A 58 -6.28 -12.47 3.08
C THR A 58 -5.07 -11.75 2.50
N GLU A 59 -5.27 -10.76 1.64
CA GLU A 59 -4.18 -9.92 1.13
C GLU A 59 -3.70 -8.94 2.20
N LEU A 60 -4.63 -8.32 2.95
CA LEU A 60 -4.29 -7.44 4.07
C LEU A 60 -3.48 -8.18 5.13
N ALA A 61 -3.85 -9.42 5.47
CA ALA A 61 -3.14 -10.24 6.45
C ALA A 61 -1.72 -10.67 6.01
N ARG A 62 -1.36 -10.50 4.73
CA ARG A 62 0.00 -10.78 4.22
C ARG A 62 0.93 -9.56 4.30
N ILE A 63 0.41 -8.41 4.69
CA ILE A 63 1.22 -7.20 4.86
C ILE A 63 2.01 -7.34 6.15
N THR A 64 3.33 -7.21 6.05
CA THR A 64 4.24 -7.31 7.19
C THR A 64 5.16 -6.09 7.26
N SER A 65 5.80 -5.90 8.41
CA SER A 65 6.95 -5.01 8.50
C SER A 65 8.15 -5.57 7.70
N PRO A 66 9.18 -4.77 7.43
CA PRO A 66 10.42 -5.25 6.81
C PRO A 66 11.10 -6.40 7.57
N ASP A 67 10.86 -6.49 8.88
CA ASP A 67 11.37 -7.57 9.75
C ASP A 67 10.47 -8.83 9.74
N GLY A 68 9.40 -8.84 8.92
CA GLY A 68 8.48 -9.96 8.78
C GLY A 68 7.38 -10.03 9.85
N VAL A 69 7.23 -9.00 10.68
CA VAL A 69 6.16 -8.96 11.70
C VAL A 69 4.82 -8.64 11.02
N PRO A 70 3.76 -9.45 11.19
CA PRO A 70 2.44 -9.14 10.66
C PRO A 70 1.92 -7.79 11.18
N LEU A 71 1.38 -6.97 10.28
CA LEU A 71 0.81 -5.67 10.62
C LEU A 71 -0.72 -5.73 10.55
N ASP A 72 -1.39 -5.25 11.60
CA ASP A 72 -2.84 -5.06 11.56
C ASP A 72 -3.18 -3.73 10.85
N VAL A 73 -3.19 -3.79 9.52
CA VAL A 73 -3.52 -2.62 8.68
C VAL A 73 -5.02 -2.33 8.60
N LYS A 74 -5.89 -3.18 9.18
CA LYS A 74 -7.34 -2.94 9.16
C LYS A 74 -7.71 -1.72 9.99
N GLU A 75 -6.93 -1.39 11.02
CA GLU A 75 -7.12 -0.16 11.79
C GLU A 75 -6.99 1.11 10.93
N GLU A 76 -6.15 1.09 9.88
CA GLU A 76 -6.04 2.23 8.96
C GLU A 76 -7.33 2.49 8.17
N LEU A 77 -8.10 1.43 7.87
CA LEU A 77 -9.39 1.50 7.18
C LEU A 77 -10.51 2.04 8.08
N ARG A 78 -10.38 1.92 9.40
CA ARG A 78 -11.39 2.37 10.38
C ARG A 78 -11.31 3.87 10.65
N GLN A 79 -10.22 4.52 10.25
CA GLN A 79 -10.00 5.95 10.44
C GLN A 79 -10.46 6.81 9.24
N LEU A 80 -11.35 6.28 8.41
CA LEU A 80 -11.99 6.98 7.28
C LEU A 80 -13.37 7.52 7.67
#